data_AF-A0A1J3I7Z6-F1
#
_entry.id   AF-A0A1J3I7Z6-F1
#
_cell.length_a   1.000
_cell.length_b   1.000
_cell.length_c   1.000
_cell.angle_alpha   90.00
_cell.angle_beta   90.00
_cell.angle_gamma   90.00
#
_symmetry.space_group_name_H-M   'P 1'
#
loop_
_entity.id
_entity.type
_entity.pdbx_description
1 polymer ?
#
loop_
_entity_poly.entity_id
_entity_poly.type
_entity_poly.pdbx_seq_one_letter_code
_entity_poly.pdbx_strand_id
1 'polypeptide(L)'
;TTLDQIPNHTIRKMIQGWCVEKGSSLIDRIPTPRVPLMPHEVNDICRKLSSATRRGDYVKCGEIIERIKKLGDESAKNRKCLNENGVGFVLCDCFEKLSGDGKLTTMLEEILSLLTWNIPIGSEGLTKLASPSSFRCVASLLKSRDNS
;
A
#
# COMPACT_ATOMS: atom_id res chain seq x y z
N THR A 1 -33.32 -43.08 19.29
CA THR A 1 -32.16 -43.60 18.54
C THR A 1 -32.12 -42.95 17.18
N THR A 2 -31.35 -41.88 17.03
CA THR A 2 -31.16 -41.21 15.73
C THR A 2 -29.70 -40.79 15.62
N LEU A 3 -28.83 -41.78 15.37
CA LEU A 3 -27.43 -41.59 14.99
C LEU A 3 -27.37 -41.09 13.55
N ASP A 4 -27.95 -39.92 13.30
CA ASP A 4 -28.09 -39.37 11.94
C ASP A 4 -27.30 -38.08 11.75
N GLN A 5 -26.03 -38.12 12.18
CA GLN A 5 -25.03 -37.21 11.64
C GLN A 5 -24.12 -38.05 10.76
N ILE A 6 -24.45 -38.03 9.46
CA ILE A 6 -23.72 -38.59 8.32
C ILE A 6 -22.24 -38.76 8.69
N PRO A 7 -21.64 -39.96 8.57
CA PRO A 7 -20.27 -40.26 9.03
C PRO A 7 -19.24 -39.19 8.66
N ASN A 8 -19.45 -38.57 7.51
CA ASN A 8 -18.65 -37.49 6.95
C ASN A 8 -18.62 -36.21 7.83
N HIS A 9 -19.71 -35.85 8.50
CA HIS A 9 -19.75 -34.68 9.39
C HIS A 9 -18.91 -34.89 10.66
N THR A 10 -19.01 -36.08 11.26
CA THR A 10 -18.22 -36.44 12.44
C THR A 10 -16.74 -36.50 12.10
N ILE A 11 -16.37 -37.14 10.99
CA ILE A 11 -14.98 -37.17 10.49
C ILE A 11 -14.46 -35.74 10.24
N ARG A 12 -15.26 -34.89 9.57
CA ARG A 12 -14.90 -33.48 9.33
C ARG A 12 -14.64 -32.71 10.63
N LYS A 13 -15.49 -32.89 11.65
CA LYS A 13 -15.31 -32.25 12.95
C LYS A 13 -14.08 -32.76 13.70
N MET A 14 -13.79 -34.07 13.63
CA MET A 14 -12.59 -34.64 14.24
C MET A 14 -11.32 -34.10 13.58
N ILE A 15 -11.27 -34.02 12.25
CA ILE A 15 -10.14 -33.45 11.51
C ILE A 15 -9.97 -31.96 11.84
N GLN A 16 -11.06 -31.19 11.84
CA GLN A 16 -11.02 -29.76 12.18
C GLN A 16 -10.55 -29.54 13.63
N GLY A 17 -11.06 -30.34 14.59
CA GLY A 17 -10.64 -30.28 15.98
C GLY A 17 -9.15 -30.61 16.15
N TRP A 18 -8.68 -31.66 15.48
CA TRP A 18 -7.26 -32.04 15.51
C TRP A 18 -6.35 -30.99 14.88
N CYS A 19 -6.76 -30.34 13.78
CA CYS A 19 -6.03 -29.21 13.20
C CYS A 19 -6.00 -27.99 14.12
N VAL A 20 -7.01 -27.76 14.96
CA VAL A 20 -7.00 -26.66 15.94
C VAL A 20 -6.06 -27.00 17.12
N GLU A 21 -6.05 -28.25 17.55
CA GLU A 21 -5.26 -28.73 18.71
C GLU A 21 -3.77 -28.96 18.39
N LYS A 22 -3.44 -29.39 17.16
CA LYS A 22 -2.06 -29.70 16.73
C LYS A 22 -1.48 -28.71 15.72
N GLY A 23 -2.31 -27.90 15.06
CA GLY A 23 -1.94 -27.21 13.82
C GLY A 23 -1.07 -25.97 13.98
N SER A 24 -0.88 -25.38 15.16
CA SER A 24 -0.07 -24.14 15.25
C SER A 24 1.43 -24.37 15.12
N SER A 25 1.94 -25.62 15.23
CA SER A 25 3.37 -25.91 15.11
C SER A 25 3.78 -26.63 13.83
N LEU A 26 2.83 -27.17 13.04
CA LEU A 26 3.15 -27.96 11.83
C LEU A 26 2.36 -27.54 10.57
N ILE A 27 1.27 -26.79 10.71
CA ILE A 27 0.39 -26.41 9.60
C ILE A 27 0.18 -24.90 9.67
N ASP A 28 0.98 -24.16 8.92
CA ASP A 28 0.77 -22.72 8.78
C ASP A 28 -0.66 -22.49 8.26
N ARG A 29 -1.49 -21.84 9.09
CA ARG A 29 -2.85 -21.49 8.69
C ARG A 29 -2.75 -20.58 7.48
N ILE A 30 -3.32 -20.98 6.35
CA ILE A 30 -3.54 -20.05 5.23
C ILE A 30 -4.62 -19.07 5.72
N PRO A 31 -4.29 -17.79 5.97
CA PRO A 31 -5.29 -16.82 6.36
C PRO A 31 -6.35 -16.75 5.25
N THR A 32 -7.62 -16.64 5.64
CA THR A 32 -8.71 -16.44 4.67
C THR A 32 -8.32 -15.30 3.73
N PRO A 33 -8.34 -15.51 2.40
CA PRO A 33 -8.00 -14.45 1.45
C PRO A 33 -8.83 -13.21 1.77
N ARG A 34 -8.17 -12.10 2.13
CA ARG A 34 -8.86 -10.82 2.32
C ARG A 34 -9.50 -10.41 1.00
N VAL A 35 -10.64 -9.74 1.07
CA VAL A 35 -11.33 -9.21 -0.11
C VAL A 35 -10.31 -8.34 -0.87
N PRO A 36 -10.05 -8.62 -2.17
CA PRO A 36 -9.10 -7.85 -2.94
C PRO A 36 -9.52 -6.38 -3.01
N LEU A 37 -8.54 -5.48 -2.98
CA LEU A 37 -8.76 -4.05 -3.19
C LEU A 37 -9.40 -3.81 -4.56
N MET A 38 -10.52 -3.08 -4.58
CA MET A 38 -11.27 -2.83 -5.80
C MET A 38 -10.85 -1.51 -6.47
N PRO A 39 -10.89 -1.41 -7.82
CA PRO A 39 -10.49 -0.19 -8.54
C PRO A 39 -11.17 1.10 -8.07
N HIS A 40 -12.46 1.03 -7.71
CA HIS A 40 -13.21 2.20 -7.23
C HIS A 40 -12.69 2.72 -5.88
N GLU A 41 -12.20 1.83 -5.02
CA GLU A 41 -11.58 2.19 -3.74
C GLU A 41 -10.24 2.89 -3.97
N VAL A 42 -9.45 2.42 -4.96
CA VAL A 42 -8.21 3.10 -5.37
C VAL A 42 -8.51 4.50 -5.89
N ASN A 43 -9.52 4.64 -6.74
CA ASN A 43 -9.94 5.95 -7.25
C ASN A 43 -10.35 6.93 -6.14
N ASP A 44 -11.02 6.44 -5.09
CA ASP A 44 -11.36 7.25 -3.92
C ASP A 44 -10.11 7.66 -3.13
N ILE A 45 -9.16 6.74 -2.92
CA ILE A 45 -7.86 7.02 -2.31
C ILE A 45 -7.10 8.10 -3.10
N CYS A 46 -7.00 7.96 -4.42
CA CYS A 46 -6.36 8.92 -5.31
C CYS A 46 -7.02 10.31 -5.20
N ARG A 47 -8.35 10.39 -5.27
CA ARG A 47 -9.09 11.65 -5.13
C ARG A 47 -8.85 12.31 -3.78
N LYS A 48 -8.86 11.53 -2.69
CA LYS A 48 -8.61 12.03 -1.33
C LYS A 48 -7.19 12.57 -1.20
N LEU A 49 -6.19 11.85 -1.75
CA LEU A 49 -4.80 12.30 -1.72
C LEU A 49 -4.65 13.61 -2.52
N SER A 50 -5.06 13.64 -3.79
CA SER A 50 -4.99 14.86 -4.61
C SER A 50 -5.69 16.06 -3.95
N SER A 51 -6.83 15.82 -3.30
CA SER A 51 -7.56 16.87 -2.60
C SER A 51 -6.86 17.35 -1.33
N ALA A 52 -6.24 16.45 -0.55
CA ALA A 52 -5.46 16.81 0.63
C ALA A 52 -4.20 17.59 0.23
N THR A 53 -3.48 17.10 -0.79
CA THR A 53 -2.29 17.76 -1.34
C THR A 53 -2.62 19.18 -1.82
N ARG A 54 -3.72 19.38 -2.55
CA ARG A 54 -4.13 20.71 -3.02
C ARG A 54 -4.47 21.66 -1.88
N ARG A 55 -4.99 21.15 -0.76
CA ARG A 55 -5.31 21.96 0.43
C ARG A 55 -4.12 22.21 1.34
N GLY A 56 -2.96 21.59 1.09
CA GLY A 56 -1.81 21.61 2.01
C GLY A 56 -2.08 20.86 3.31
N ASP A 57 -3.01 19.91 3.32
CA ASP A 57 -3.33 19.10 4.50
C ASP A 57 -2.35 17.93 4.62
N TYR A 58 -1.14 18.22 5.09
CA TYR A 58 -0.04 17.25 5.14
C TYR A 58 -0.33 16.09 6.09
N VAL A 59 -1.05 16.34 7.19
CA VAL A 59 -1.48 15.28 8.11
C VAL A 59 -2.34 14.27 7.35
N LYS A 60 -3.33 14.76 6.59
CA LYS A 60 -4.19 13.88 5.80
C LYS A 60 -3.44 13.17 4.68
N CYS A 61 -2.48 13.84 4.04
CA CYS A 61 -1.59 13.19 3.06
C CYS A 61 -0.86 12.01 3.67
N GLY A 62 -0.25 12.18 4.86
CA GLY A 62 0.47 11.14 5.57
C GLY A 62 -0.40 9.92 5.88
N GLU A 63 -1.61 10.14 6.42
CA GLU A 63 -2.56 9.04 6.69
C GLU A 63 -2.91 8.24 5.42
N ILE A 64 -3.06 8.92 4.28
CA ILE A 64 -3.40 8.27 3.02
C ILE A 64 -2.19 7.52 2.45
N ILE A 65 -0.99 8.10 2.53
CA ILE A 65 0.26 7.46 2.12
C ILE A 65 0.51 6.18 2.94
N GLU A 66 0.34 6.24 4.27
CA GLU A 66 0.46 5.08 5.15
C GLU A 66 -0.58 4.00 4.78
N ARG A 67 -1.81 4.40 4.46
CA ARG A 67 -2.85 3.47 3.98
C ARG A 67 -2.46 2.79 2.67
N ILE A 68 -1.91 3.53 1.69
CA ILE A 68 -1.44 2.96 0.42
C ILE A 68 -0.32 1.94 0.67
N LYS A 69 0.62 2.25 1.58
CA LYS A 69 1.70 1.34 1.99
C LYS A 69 1.14 0.05 2.58
N LYS A 70 0.24 0.14 3.56
CA LYS A 70 -0.42 -1.02 4.18
C LYS A 70 -1.11 -1.89 3.14
N LEU A 71 -1.90 -1.29 2.24
CA LEU A 71 -2.58 -2.03 1.16
C LEU A 71 -1.59 -2.75 0.23
N GLY A 72 -0.47 -2.11 -0.11
CA GLY A 72 0.58 -2.71 -0.92
C GLY A 72 1.31 -3.85 -0.22
N ASP A 73 1.51 -3.77 1.09
CA ASP A 73 2.20 -4.83 1.86
C ASP A 73 1.30 -6.03 2.14
N GLU A 74 -0.02 -5.86 2.09
CA GLU A 74 -0.98 -6.96 2.26
C GLU A 74 -0.95 -7.99 1.12
N SER A 75 -0.79 -7.57 -0.14
CA SER A 75 -0.69 -8.51 -1.26
C SER A 75 -0.13 -7.91 -2.55
N ALA A 76 0.54 -8.75 -3.35
CA ALA A 76 0.96 -8.39 -4.71
C ALA A 76 -0.23 -8.02 -5.62
N LYS A 77 -1.43 -8.59 -5.37
CA LYS A 77 -2.67 -8.24 -6.09
C LYS A 77 -3.09 -6.80 -5.82
N ASN A 78 -3.00 -6.34 -4.57
CA ASN A 78 -3.26 -4.95 -4.20
C ASN A 78 -2.24 -4.02 -4.84
N ARG A 79 -0.94 -4.36 -4.80
CA ARG A 79 0.11 -3.57 -5.49
C ARG A 79 -0.20 -3.39 -6.97
N LYS A 80 -0.60 -4.48 -7.64
CA LYS A 80 -1.02 -4.44 -9.05
C LYS A 80 -2.24 -3.53 -9.27
N CYS A 81 -3.28 -3.67 -8.44
CA CYS A 81 -4.48 -2.84 -8.52
C CYS A 81 -4.17 -1.34 -8.30
N LEU A 82 -3.33 -1.00 -7.31
CA LEU A 82 -2.89 0.38 -7.05
C LEU A 82 -2.16 0.97 -8.27
N ASN A 83 -1.22 0.21 -8.82
CA ASN A 83 -0.41 0.63 -9.97
C ASN A 83 -1.27 0.85 -11.22
N GLU A 84 -2.17 -0.07 -11.54
CA GLU A 84 -3.06 0.02 -12.71
C GLU A 84 -4.11 1.14 -12.61
N ASN A 85 -4.34 1.69 -11.41
CA ASN A 85 -5.36 2.72 -11.16
C ASN A 85 -4.77 4.08 -10.77
N GLY A 86 -3.57 4.40 -11.29
CA GLY A 86 -3.04 5.77 -11.32
C GLY A 86 -2.45 6.27 -10.01
N VAL A 87 -2.20 5.39 -9.03
CA VAL A 87 -1.60 5.78 -7.74
C VAL A 87 -0.21 6.39 -7.95
N GLY A 88 0.60 5.83 -8.85
CA GLY A 88 1.93 6.36 -9.17
C GLY A 88 1.90 7.84 -9.58
N PHE A 89 0.95 8.23 -10.43
CA PHE A 89 0.82 9.63 -10.84
C PHE A 89 0.47 10.56 -9.67
N VAL A 90 -0.51 10.18 -8.85
CA VAL A 90 -0.93 11.00 -7.70
C VAL A 90 0.18 11.14 -6.66
N LEU A 91 0.98 10.09 -6.47
CA LEU A 91 2.18 10.12 -5.63
C LEU A 91 3.22 11.11 -6.18
N CYS A 92 3.46 11.14 -7.49
CA CYS A 92 4.37 12.12 -8.11
C CYS A 92 3.90 13.58 -7.95
N ASP A 93 2.61 13.85 -8.17
CA ASP A 93 2.04 15.20 -7.97
C ASP A 93 2.11 15.62 -6.49
N CYS A 94 1.88 14.68 -5.57
CA CYS A 94 2.06 14.91 -4.14
C CYS A 94 3.52 15.23 -3.80
N PHE A 95 4.46 14.41 -4.29
CA PHE A 95 5.89 14.62 -4.07
C PHE A 95 6.34 16.00 -4.55
N GLU A 96 5.96 16.41 -5.77
CA GLU A 96 6.31 17.72 -6.32
C GLU A 96 5.86 18.86 -5.41
N LYS A 97 4.61 18.83 -4.94
CA LYS A 97 4.05 19.87 -4.07
C LYS A 97 4.68 19.92 -2.68
N LEU A 98 5.16 18.78 -2.18
CA LEU A 98 5.76 18.67 -0.85
C LEU A 98 7.29 18.88 -0.87
N SER A 99 7.93 18.77 -2.04
CA SER A 99 9.39 18.80 -2.22
C SER A 99 10.09 20.07 -1.70
N GLY A 100 9.34 21.15 -1.47
CA GLY A 100 9.86 22.42 -0.94
C GLY A 100 9.92 22.49 0.59
N ASP A 101 9.29 21.57 1.32
CA ASP A 101 9.23 21.60 2.79
C ASP A 101 10.13 20.54 3.42
N GLY A 102 11.28 20.98 3.96
CA GLY A 102 12.25 20.10 4.61
C GLY A 102 11.71 19.38 5.86
N LYS A 103 10.58 19.82 6.43
CA LYS A 103 9.94 19.11 7.56
C LYS A 103 9.25 17.83 7.11
N LEU A 104 8.93 17.69 5.83
CA LEU A 104 8.21 16.56 5.25
C LEU A 104 9.13 15.46 4.70
N THR A 105 10.43 15.53 5.02
CA THR A 105 11.48 14.58 4.61
C THR A 105 11.05 13.13 4.74
N THR A 106 10.51 12.72 5.90
CA THR A 106 10.08 11.33 6.14
C THR A 106 8.93 10.91 5.23
N MET A 107 7.94 11.79 5.03
CA MET A 107 6.82 11.55 4.12
C MET A 107 7.30 11.46 2.67
N LEU A 108 8.25 12.29 2.26
CA LEU A 108 8.85 12.27 0.92
C LEU A 108 9.61 10.95 0.67
N GLU A 109 10.35 10.45 1.65
CA GLU A 109 10.98 9.12 1.60
C GLU A 109 9.95 8.00 1.47
N GLU A 110 8.84 8.07 2.21
CA GLU A 110 7.75 7.11 2.07
C GLU A 110 7.13 7.14 0.67
N ILE A 111 6.87 8.32 0.12
CA ILE A 111 6.38 8.45 -1.25
C ILE A 111 7.36 7.82 -2.25
N LEU A 112 8.66 8.09 -2.13
CA LEU A 112 9.68 7.47 -2.98
C LEU A 112 9.70 5.94 -2.84
N SER A 113 9.54 5.42 -1.61
CA SER A 113 9.45 3.98 -1.37
C SER A 113 8.26 3.34 -2.08
N LEU A 114 7.10 4.03 -2.12
CA LEU A 114 5.93 3.57 -2.86
C LEU A 114 6.16 3.62 -4.37
N LEU A 115 6.83 4.65 -4.88
CA LEU A 115 7.12 4.81 -6.30
C LEU A 115 8.03 3.70 -6.85
N THR A 116 8.82 3.01 -6.02
CA THR A 116 9.66 1.88 -6.45
C THR A 116 8.87 0.71 -7.06
N TRP A 117 7.59 0.56 -6.71
CA TRP A 117 6.73 -0.52 -7.22
C TRP A 117 5.46 -0.03 -7.92
N ASN A 118 5.25 1.28 -8.03
CA ASN A 118 4.17 1.91 -8.82
C ASN A 118 4.67 2.31 -10.23
N ILE A 119 5.36 1.39 -10.90
CA ILE A 119 5.92 1.56 -12.26
C ILE A 119 5.09 0.69 -13.22
N PRO A 120 4.73 1.17 -14.43
CA PRO A 120 5.20 2.40 -15.07
C PRO A 120 4.48 3.66 -14.62
N ILE A 121 5.27 4.72 -14.37
CA ILE A 121 4.77 6.07 -14.19
C ILE A 121 4.64 6.68 -15.58
N GLY A 122 3.42 7.10 -15.98
CA GLY A 122 3.20 7.78 -17.25
C GLY A 122 4.05 9.06 -17.38
N SER A 123 4.25 9.55 -18.61
CA SER A 123 5.12 10.71 -18.88
C SER A 123 4.78 11.93 -18.02
N GLU A 124 3.50 12.18 -17.76
CA GLU A 124 3.03 13.26 -16.90
C GLU A 124 3.50 13.12 -15.45
N GLY A 125 3.57 11.90 -14.90
CA GLY A 125 4.10 11.69 -13.55
C GLY A 125 5.63 11.82 -13.49
N LEU A 126 6.31 11.50 -14.60
CA LEU A 126 7.77 11.68 -14.69
C LEU A 126 8.17 13.15 -14.76
N THR A 127 7.41 14.00 -15.46
CA THR A 127 7.71 15.45 -15.49
C THR A 127 7.57 16.10 -14.11
N LYS A 128 6.66 15.60 -13.26
CA LYS A 128 6.51 16.02 -11.86
C LYS A 128 7.71 15.67 -10.99
N LEU A 129 8.26 14.46 -11.16
CA LEU A 129 9.49 14.04 -10.46
C LEU A 129 10.74 14.75 -11.01
N ALA A 130 10.75 15.04 -12.31
CA ALA A 130 11.83 15.76 -12.97
C ALA A 130 11.77 17.28 -12.78
N SER A 131 10.77 17.79 -12.03
CA SER A 131 10.71 19.22 -11.73
C SER A 131 11.93 19.66 -10.91
N PRO A 132 12.38 20.92 -11.02
CA PRO A 132 13.58 21.38 -10.33
C PRO A 132 13.52 21.22 -8.79
N SER A 133 12.33 21.39 -8.19
CA SER A 133 12.13 21.23 -6.75
C SER A 133 12.17 19.76 -6.34
N SER A 134 11.46 18.89 -7.07
CA SER A 134 11.48 17.45 -6.85
C SER A 134 12.89 16.88 -6.98
N PHE A 135 13.59 17.21 -8.06
CA PHE A 135 14.94 16.69 -8.32
C PHE A 135 15.95 17.17 -7.27
N ARG A 136 15.88 18.44 -6.86
CA ARG A 136 16.72 18.97 -5.77
C ARG A 136 16.43 18.27 -4.45
N CYS A 137 15.15 18.01 -4.16
CA CYS A 137 14.73 17.29 -2.96
C CYS A 137 15.32 15.87 -2.95
N VAL A 138 15.17 15.10 -4.04
CA VAL A 138 15.77 13.77 -4.18
C VAL A 138 17.29 13.83 -3.97
N ALA A 139 17.98 14.77 -4.61
CA ALA A 139 19.41 14.94 -4.44
C ALA A 139 19.80 15.27 -2.97
N SER A 140 18.98 16.04 -2.27
CA SER A 140 19.18 16.34 -0.85
C SER A 140 19.01 15.09 0.03
N LEU A 141 17.97 14.29 -0.21
CA LEU A 141 17.70 13.05 0.53
C LEU A 141 18.83 12.02 0.36
N LEU A 142 19.37 11.92 -0.85
CA LEU A 142 20.53 11.04 -1.11
C LEU A 142 21.77 11.52 -0.33
N LYS A 143 22.05 12.82 -0.34
CA LYS A 143 23.18 13.40 0.40
C LYS A 143 23.05 13.21 1.92
N SER A 144 21.86 13.30 2.50
CA SER A 144 21.69 13.07 3.94
C SER A 144 21.96 11.61 4.33
N ARG A 145 21.70 10.67 3.43
CA ARG A 145 21.90 9.24 3.66
C ARG A 145 23.36 8.81 3.58
N ASP A 146 24.15 9.43 2.71
CA ASP A 146 25.59 9.15 2.59
C ASP A 146 26.41 9.63 3.81
N ASN A 147 25.84 10.57 4.59
CA ASN A 147 26.48 11.16 5.78
C ASN A 147 26.04 10.52 7.11
N SER A 148 25.18 9.48 7.09
CA SER A 148 24.66 8.78 8.27
C SER A 148 25.19 7.35 8.35
#